data_AF-A0A8K0CRZ1-F1
#
_entry.id   AF-A0A8K0CRZ1-F1
#
_cell.length_a   1.000
_cell.length_b   1.000
_cell.length_c   1.000
_cell.angle_alpha   90.00
_cell.angle_beta   90.00
_cell.angle_gamma   90.00
#
_symmetry.space_group_name_H-M   'P 1'
#
loop_
_entity.id
_entity.type
_entity.pdbx_description
1 polymer ?
#
loop_
_entity_poly.entity_id
_entity_poly.type
_entity_poly.pdbx_seq_one_letter_code
_entity_poly.pdbx_strand_id
1 'polypeptide(L)'
;MCQNNETLAEFALKLKQQADKCEFTNTSYEEALITAFVMNIDSTDIRTHLFQKTFKTLNKCVECAKTLCAVLEAASKKNSDQDILKQGTNFE
;
A
#
# COMPACT_ATOMS: atom_id res chain seq x y z
N MET A 1 -8.25 -4.12 -0.69
CA MET A 1 -7.45 -2.98 -0.21
C MET A 1 -6.64 -2.18 -1.25
N CYS A 2 -6.70 -2.49 -2.55
CA CYS A 2 -6.77 -1.41 -3.58
C CYS A 2 -8.21 -1.22 -4.12
N GLN A 3 -9.21 -1.83 -3.47
CA GLN A 3 -10.63 -1.80 -3.90
C GLN A 3 -11.68 -1.83 -2.75
N ASN A 4 -11.29 -1.55 -1.50
CA ASN A 4 -12.28 -1.22 -0.46
C ASN A 4 -12.16 0.29 -0.22
N ASN A 5 -13.29 1.01 -0.10
CA ASN A 5 -13.37 2.48 0.04
C ASN A 5 -12.61 3.09 1.25
N GLU A 6 -11.79 2.30 1.95
CA GLU A 6 -10.95 2.72 3.06
C GLU A 6 -9.53 3.02 2.56
N THR A 7 -9.02 4.21 2.89
CA THR A 7 -7.65 4.59 2.58
C THR A 7 -6.66 3.83 3.47
N LEU A 8 -5.42 3.64 2.99
CA LEU A 8 -4.34 3.04 3.78
C LEU A 8 -4.11 3.75 5.13
N ALA A 9 -4.39 5.05 5.22
CA ALA A 9 -4.27 5.82 6.46
C ALA A 9 -5.37 5.50 7.47
N GLU A 10 -6.62 5.40 7.01
CA GLU A 10 -7.77 5.03 7.84
C GLU A 10 -7.61 3.61 8.37
N PHE A 11 -7.17 2.68 7.52
CA PHE A 11 -6.89 1.32 7.95
C PHE A 11 -5.78 1.26 9.02
N ALA A 12 -4.68 1.98 8.82
CA ALA A 12 -3.60 2.05 9.81
C ALA A 12 -4.07 2.66 11.15
N LEU A 13 -4.95 3.65 11.11
CA LEU A 13 -5.55 4.23 12.31
C LEU A 13 -6.43 3.22 13.05
N LYS A 14 -7.32 2.51 12.34
CA LYS A 14 -8.15 1.46 12.93
C LYS A 14 -7.30 0.35 13.53
N LEU A 15 -6.23 -0.05 12.86
CA LEU A 15 -5.32 -1.08 13.35
C LEU A 15 -4.67 -0.66 14.67
N LYS A 16 -4.18 0.59 14.78
CA LYS A 16 -3.68 1.15 16.04
C LYS A 16 -4.72 1.12 17.15
N GLN A 17 -5.93 1.60 16.88
CA GLN A 17 -7.03 1.60 17.85
C GLN A 17 -7.42 0.21 18.35
N GLN A 18 -7.27 -0.83 17.53
CA GLN A 18 -7.49 -2.21 17.98
C GLN A 18 -6.29 -2.74 18.76
N ALA A 19 -5.07 -2.44 18.33
CA ALA A 19 -3.86 -2.83 19.03
C ALA A 19 -3.75 -2.21 20.42
N ASP A 20 -4.27 -0.99 20.63
CA ASP A 20 -4.30 -0.33 21.94
C ASP A 20 -5.15 -1.08 22.99
N LYS A 21 -5.99 -2.03 22.55
CA LYS A 21 -6.76 -2.91 23.44
C LYS A 21 -6.05 -4.22 23.77
N CYS A 22 -4.86 -4.44 23.22
CA CYS A 22 -4.07 -5.65 23.39
C CYS A 22 -2.83 -5.36 24.22
N GLU A 23 -2.40 -6.34 25.02
CA GLU A 23 -1.14 -6.25 25.74
C GLU A 23 0.00 -6.67 24.83
N PHE A 24 0.91 -5.74 24.56
CA PHE A 24 2.14 -6.00 23.82
C PHE A 24 3.34 -5.70 24.70
N THR A 25 4.39 -6.51 24.59
CA THR A 25 5.73 -6.07 25.00
C THR A 25 6.18 -5.00 24.00
N ASN A 26 6.64 -3.84 24.48
CA ASN A 26 6.91 -2.66 23.63
C ASN A 26 7.73 -2.95 22.36
N THR A 27 8.66 -3.90 22.42
CA THR A 27 9.51 -4.31 21.29
C THR A 27 8.71 -4.95 20.15
N SER A 28 7.58 -5.57 20.45
CA SER A 28 6.75 -6.30 19.49
C SER A 28 5.56 -5.50 18.95
N TYR A 29 5.21 -4.35 19.57
CA TYR A 29 4.03 -3.57 19.19
C TYR A 29 4.12 -3.02 17.75
N GLU A 30 5.19 -2.28 17.44
CA GLU A 30 5.37 -1.68 16.11
C GLU A 30 5.56 -2.75 15.02
N GLU A 31 6.31 -3.82 15.32
CA GLU A 31 6.51 -4.92 14.37
C GLU A 31 5.20 -5.67 14.10
N ALA A 32 4.38 -5.91 15.11
CA ALA A 32 3.06 -6.52 14.95
C ALA A 32 2.13 -5.64 14.12
N LEU A 33 2.11 -4.32 14.38
CA LEU A 33 1.35 -3.36 13.59
C LEU A 33 1.78 -3.33 12.13
N ILE A 34 3.10 -3.25 11.86
CA ILE A 34 3.64 -3.25 10.50
C ILE A 34 3.26 -4.55 9.80
N THR A 35 3.44 -5.70 10.45
CA THR A 35 3.13 -7.01 9.88
C THR A 35 1.64 -7.12 9.54
N ALA A 36 0.76 -6.78 10.47
CA ALA A 36 -0.68 -6.82 10.27
C ALA A 36 -1.15 -5.83 9.20
N PHE A 37 -0.50 -4.67 9.09
CA PHE A 37 -0.76 -3.70 8.03
C PHE A 37 -0.37 -4.24 6.65
N VAL A 38 0.87 -4.72 6.49
CA VAL A 38 1.37 -5.22 5.20
C VAL A 38 0.58 -6.45 4.75
N MET A 39 0.26 -7.38 5.65
CA MET A 39 -0.52 -8.59 5.33
C MET A 39 -1.92 -8.28 4.76
N ASN A 40 -2.50 -7.13 5.09
CA ASN A 40 -3.83 -6.72 4.61
C ASN A 40 -3.81 -5.94 3.29
N ILE A 41 -2.64 -5.67 2.71
CA ILE A 41 -2.55 -5.05 1.37
C ILE A 41 -2.81 -6.12 0.31
N ASP A 42 -3.73 -5.93 -0.63
CA ASP A 42 -4.05 -6.96 -1.65
C ASP A 42 -2.92 -7.22 -2.63
N SER A 43 -2.18 -6.16 -3.00
CA SER A 43 -1.15 -6.25 -4.02
C SER A 43 0.05 -7.03 -3.50
N THR A 44 0.28 -8.22 -4.07
CA THR A 44 1.43 -9.07 -3.75
C THR A 44 2.76 -8.35 -3.98
N ASP A 45 2.87 -7.54 -5.03
CA ASP A 45 4.09 -6.80 -5.34
C ASP A 45 4.38 -5.74 -4.28
N ILE A 46 3.35 -4.98 -3.87
CA ILE A 46 3.49 -3.99 -2.79
C ILE A 46 3.83 -4.69 -1.47
N ARG A 47 3.14 -5.78 -1.12
CA ARG A 47 3.46 -6.57 0.09
C ARG A 47 4.91 -7.03 0.10
N THR A 48 5.35 -7.64 -1.00
CA THR A 48 6.71 -8.17 -1.14
C THR A 48 7.75 -7.07 -0.98
N HIS A 49 7.54 -5.92 -1.62
CA HIS A 49 8.45 -4.78 -1.51
C HIS A 49 8.51 -4.22 -0.08
N LEU A 50 7.36 -4.14 0.61
CA LEU A 50 7.30 -3.67 1.99
C LEU A 50 7.98 -4.65 2.95
N PHE A 51 7.81 -5.97 2.78
CA PHE A 51 8.49 -6.97 3.63
C PHE A 51 10.01 -7.02 3.44
N GLN A 52 10.51 -6.65 2.26
CA GLN A 52 11.95 -6.54 2.03
C GLN A 52 12.59 -5.33 2.73
N LYS A 53 11.78 -4.40 3.26
CA LYS A 53 12.25 -3.21 3.97
C LYS A 53 12.01 -3.33 5.48
N THR A 54 12.98 -2.86 6.26
CA THR A 54 12.80 -2.68 7.70
C THR A 54 12.22 -1.30 7.98
N PHE A 55 11.06 -1.24 8.62
CA PHE A 55 10.44 0.00 9.07
C PHE A 55 10.52 0.11 10.60
N LYS A 56 10.93 1.29 11.09
CA LYS A 56 10.96 1.56 12.53
C LYS A 56 9.58 1.88 13.13
N THR A 57 8.65 2.32 12.29
CA THR A 57 7.30 2.71 12.71
C THR A 57 6.28 2.39 11.63
N LEU A 58 5.04 2.11 12.03
CA LEU A 58 3.90 1.90 11.14
C LEU A 58 3.72 3.07 10.17
N ASN A 59 3.85 4.32 10.65
CA ASN A 59 3.64 5.51 9.82
C ASN A 59 4.59 5.54 8.60
N LYS A 60 5.87 5.16 8.79
CA LYS A 60 6.83 5.09 7.67
C LYS A 60 6.47 3.99 6.67
N CYS A 61 5.94 2.87 7.16
CA CYS A 61 5.44 1.80 6.30
C CYS A 61 4.25 2.29 5.45
N VAL A 62 3.29 3.00 6.08
CA VAL A 62 2.11 3.57 5.40
C VAL A 62 2.50 4.58 4.33
N GLU A 63 3.44 5.48 4.61
CA GLU A 63 3.95 6.45 3.61
C GLU A 63 4.60 5.76 2.41
N CYS A 64 5.39 4.72 2.66
CA CYS A 64 5.99 3.93 1.60
C CYS A 64 4.92 3.22 0.75
N ALA A 65 3.93 2.59 1.40
CA ALA A 65 2.83 1.92 0.72
C ALA A 65 2.03 2.88 -0.17
N LYS A 66 1.68 4.07 0.34
CA LYS A 66 1.02 5.13 -0.43
C LYS A 66 1.82 5.54 -1.66
N THR A 67 3.13 5.72 -1.51
CA THR A 67 4.03 6.08 -2.61
C THR A 67 4.04 4.99 -3.68
N LEU A 68 4.12 3.71 -3.28
CA LEU A 68 4.09 2.59 -4.22
C LEU A 68 2.76 2.51 -4.98
N CYS A 69 1.62 2.67 -4.28
CA CYS A 69 0.31 2.73 -4.94
C CYS A 69 0.26 3.85 -5.98
N ALA A 70 0.66 5.07 -5.62
CA ALA A 70 0.64 6.22 -6.52
C ALA A 70 1.55 6.03 -7.75
N VAL A 71 2.74 5.45 -7.56
CA VAL A 71 3.67 5.15 -8.66
C VAL A 71 3.08 4.10 -9.60
N LEU A 72 2.49 3.03 -9.06
CA LEU A 72 1.87 1.98 -9.86
C LEU A 72 0.64 2.51 -10.63
N GLU A 73 -0.22 3.29 -9.98
CA GLU A 73 -1.36 3.96 -10.63
C GLU A 73 -0.90 4.88 -11.77
N ALA A 74 0.15 5.67 -11.55
CA ALA A 74 0.72 6.55 -12.56
C ALA A 74 1.34 5.77 -13.73
N ALA A 75 2.00 4.64 -13.46
CA ALA A 75 2.56 3.76 -14.49
C ALA A 75 1.46 3.09 -15.32
N SER A 76 0.41 2.59 -14.69
CA SER A 76 -0.74 2.00 -15.37
C SER A 76 -1.44 3.00 -16.28
N LYS A 77 -1.64 4.25 -15.83
CA LYS A 77 -2.29 5.31 -16.61
C LYS A 77 -1.51 5.70 -17.87
N LYS A 78 -0.18 5.76 -17.79
CA LYS A 78 0.67 6.06 -18.95
C LYS A 78 0.60 5.01 -20.06
N ASN A 79 0.42 3.73 -19.71
CA ASN A 79 0.27 2.68 -20.71
C ASN A 79 -1.07 2.78 -21.44
N SER A 80 -2.15 3.13 -20.73
CA SER A 80 -3.48 3.33 -21.33
C SER A 80 -3.50 4.48 -22.35
N ASP A 81 -2.82 5.59 -22.05
CA ASP A 81 -2.73 6.74 -22.96
C ASP A 81 -1.91 6.43 -24.23
N GLN A 82 -0.91 5.54 -24.14
CA GLN A 82 -0.11 5.12 -25.30
C GLN A 82 -0.85 4.14 -26.23
N ASP A 83 -1.74 3.30 -25.70
CA ASP A 83 -2.55 2.39 -26.53
C ASP A 83 -3.64 3.13 -27.32
N ILE A 84 -4.17 4.24 -26.80
CA ILE A 84 -5.13 5.11 -27.54
C ILE A 84 -4.47 5.74 -28.77
N LEU A 85 -3.21 6.16 -28.67
CA LEU A 85 -2.47 6.78 -29.78
C LEU A 85 -2.14 5.81 -30.92
N LYS A 86 -2.17 4.48 -30.69
CA LYS A 86 -1.91 3.47 -31.72
C LYS A 86 -3.15 3.06 -32.52
N GLN A 87 -4.36 3.33 -32.02
CA GLN A 87 -5.60 3.04 -32.75
C GLN A 87 -6.09 4.21 -33.64
N GLY A 88 -5.49 5.40 -33.52
CA GLY A 88 -5.87 6.60 -34.27
C GLY A 88 -5.15 6.81 -35.62
N THR A 89 -4.22 5.95 -36.01
CA THR A 89 -3.48 6.06 -37.29
C THR A 89 -3.85 4.94 -38.24
N ASN A 90 -5.12 4.89 -38.64
CA ASN A 90 -5.54 4.37 -39.94
C ASN A 90 -6.26 5.51 -40.65
N PHE A 91 -5.49 6.45 -41.20
CA PHE A 91 -5.99 7.30 -42.26
C PHE A 91 -5.79 6.51 -43.56
N GLU A 92 -6.91 6.22 -44.21
CA GLU A 92 -7.01 5.65 -45.57
C GLU A 92 -6.21 6.45 -46.61
#